data_AF-A0A2M8PCN1-F1
#
_entry.id   AF-A0A2M8PCN1-F1
#
_cell.length_a   1.000
_cell.length_b   1.000
_cell.length_c   1.000
_cell.angle_alpha   90.00
_cell.angle_beta   90.00
_cell.angle_gamma   90.00
#
_symmetry.space_group_name_H-M   'P 1'
#
loop_
_entity.id
_entity.type
_entity.pdbx_description
1 polymer ?
#
loop_
_entity_poly.entity_id
_entity_poly.type
_entity_poly.pdbx_seq_one_letter_code
_entity_poly.pdbx_strand_id
1 'polypeptide(L)'
;ATPTQTLTFTPTYTPTLAFPFILLRTTFTRFQSRDDCAFQGLSGAVFGLQQERLTARVGIQVQVTGKNFTQRVPIESDSIYGWVIQVGERPRRGSYRVQLLSREDVILSPAVTVQFDGNCERNLAQVDFTQIRPF
;
A
#
# COMPACT_ATOMS: atom_id res chain seq x y z
N ALA A 1 43.81 -36.75 26.71
CA ALA A 1 43.55 -35.70 25.71
C ALA A 1 42.07 -35.74 25.37
N THR A 2 41.34 -34.64 25.56
CA THR A 2 39.88 -34.58 25.37
C THR A 2 39.60 -34.07 23.95
N PRO A 3 38.75 -34.74 23.14
CA PRO A 3 38.45 -34.29 21.79
C PRO A 3 37.48 -33.10 21.82
N THR A 4 37.90 -31.97 21.25
CA THR A 4 37.04 -30.82 21.00
C THR A 4 36.23 -31.08 19.74
N GLN A 5 34.89 -31.15 19.85
CA GLN A 5 34.00 -31.19 18.70
C GLN A 5 33.85 -29.77 18.12
N THR A 6 34.15 -29.62 16.83
CA THR A 6 33.93 -28.39 16.08
C THR A 6 32.47 -28.34 15.62
N LEU A 7 31.68 -27.42 16.18
CA LEU A 7 30.32 -27.15 15.72
C LEU A 7 30.40 -26.38 14.40
N THR A 8 30.09 -27.04 13.29
CA THR A 8 29.98 -26.41 11.97
C THR A 8 28.63 -25.73 11.85
N PHE A 9 28.60 -24.40 11.91
CA PHE A 9 27.40 -23.63 11.64
C PHE A 9 27.15 -23.61 10.12
N THR A 10 26.18 -24.38 9.65
CA THR A 10 25.70 -24.26 8.26
C THR A 10 24.81 -23.02 8.16
N PRO A 11 25.17 -22.00 7.35
CA PRO A 11 24.27 -20.87 7.13
C PRO A 11 22.99 -21.39 6.49
N THR A 12 21.87 -21.29 7.21
CA THR A 12 20.56 -21.60 6.66
C THR A 12 20.13 -20.40 5.82
N TYR A 13 20.22 -20.53 4.50
CA TYR A 13 19.71 -19.52 3.57
C TYR A 13 18.18 -19.53 3.67
N THR A 14 17.60 -18.69 4.51
CA THR A 14 16.16 -18.44 4.45
C THR A 14 15.95 -17.50 3.26
N PRO A 15 15.30 -17.92 2.16
CA PRO A 15 14.94 -16.99 1.11
C PRO A 15 14.01 -15.95 1.72
N THR A 16 14.49 -14.71 1.89
CA THR A 16 13.62 -13.58 2.22
C THR A 16 12.66 -13.45 1.04
N LEU A 17 11.43 -13.95 1.16
CA LEU A 17 10.40 -13.78 0.15
C LEU A 17 10.15 -12.27 -0.01
N ALA A 18 10.87 -11.65 -0.94
CA ALA A 18 10.66 -10.26 -1.29
C ALA A 18 9.24 -10.11 -1.85
N PHE A 19 8.46 -9.16 -1.36
CA PHE A 19 7.12 -8.95 -1.88
C PHE A 19 7.14 -8.66 -3.39
N PRO A 20 6.14 -9.14 -4.16
CA PRO A 20 6.08 -8.89 -5.60
C PRO A 20 5.86 -7.42 -5.95
N PHE A 21 5.30 -6.63 -5.04
CA PHE A 21 5.11 -5.20 -5.18
C PHE A 21 5.87 -4.41 -4.12
N ILE A 22 6.37 -3.25 -4.53
CA ILE A 22 7.02 -2.26 -3.65
C ILE A 22 6.37 -0.90 -3.82
N LEU A 23 6.57 -0.02 -2.83
CA LEU A 23 6.17 1.38 -2.92
C LEU A 23 6.92 2.04 -4.08
N LEU A 24 6.18 2.63 -5.01
CA LEU A 24 6.75 3.50 -6.04
C LEU A 24 6.92 4.91 -5.50
N ARG A 25 5.85 5.48 -4.94
CA ARG A 25 5.86 6.83 -4.36
C ARG A 25 4.64 7.09 -3.48
N THR A 26 4.74 8.11 -2.64
CA THR A 26 3.60 8.70 -1.93
C THR A 26 3.57 10.20 -2.20
N THR A 27 2.42 10.71 -2.62
CA THR A 27 2.20 12.15 -2.84
C THR A 27 0.98 12.61 -2.06
N PHE A 28 0.99 13.88 -1.65
CA PHE A 28 -0.13 14.51 -0.98
C PHE A 28 -0.61 15.67 -1.82
N THR A 29 -1.91 15.72 -2.08
CA THR A 29 -2.55 16.78 -2.87
C THR A 29 -3.87 17.17 -2.23
N ARG A 30 -4.42 18.30 -2.68
CA ARG A 30 -5.81 18.65 -2.43
C ARG A 30 -6.71 17.75 -3.26
N PHE A 31 -7.74 17.17 -2.64
CA PHE A 31 -8.80 16.45 -3.34
C PHE A 31 -9.68 17.45 -4.10
N GLN A 32 -9.76 17.33 -5.43
CA GLN A 32 -10.54 18.25 -6.26
C GLN A 32 -12.02 17.84 -6.28
N SER A 33 -12.85 18.43 -5.42
CA SER A 33 -14.32 18.25 -5.42
C SER A 33 -15.04 19.53 -4.97
N ARG A 34 -16.32 19.73 -5.30
CA ARG A 34 -17.03 21.00 -4.99
C ARG A 34 -16.97 21.44 -3.51
N ASP A 35 -16.77 20.50 -2.57
CA ASP A 35 -16.58 20.75 -1.14
C ASP A 35 -15.19 20.30 -0.66
N ASP A 36 -14.13 20.82 -1.29
CA ASP A 36 -12.74 20.36 -1.17
C ASP A 36 -12.19 20.06 0.24
N CYS A 37 -12.73 20.63 1.33
CA CYS A 37 -12.30 20.33 2.71
C CYS A 37 -13.24 19.39 3.49
N ALA A 38 -14.31 18.88 2.86
CA ALA A 38 -15.21 17.87 3.41
C ALA A 38 -14.72 16.43 3.15
N PHE A 39 -13.43 16.28 2.87
CA PHE A 39 -12.82 15.02 2.48
C PHE A 39 -11.44 14.85 3.11
N GLN A 40 -11.14 13.62 3.53
CA GLN A 40 -9.78 13.12 3.71
C GLN A 40 -9.75 11.68 3.20
N GLY A 41 -8.77 11.33 2.37
CA GLY A 41 -8.74 10.02 1.74
C GLY A 41 -7.36 9.55 1.31
N LEU A 42 -7.29 8.25 1.06
CA LEU A 42 -6.15 7.59 0.45
C LEU A 42 -6.54 7.14 -0.95
N SER A 43 -5.60 7.25 -1.89
CA SER A 43 -5.78 6.75 -3.24
C SER A 43 -4.50 6.11 -3.77
N GLY A 44 -4.53 5.59 -4.98
CA GLY A 44 -3.32 5.08 -5.62
C GLY A 44 -3.56 4.32 -6.92
N ALA A 45 -2.47 4.11 -7.63
CA ALA A 45 -2.40 3.18 -8.73
C ALA A 45 -1.41 2.05 -8.42
N VAL A 46 -1.63 0.91 -9.06
CA VAL A 46 -0.69 -0.22 -9.04
C VAL A 46 -0.21 -0.43 -10.46
N PHE A 47 1.10 -0.49 -10.65
CA PHE A 47 1.74 -0.65 -11.94
C PHE A 47 2.35 -2.05 -12.06
N GLY A 48 2.17 -2.70 -13.21
CA GLY A 48 2.72 -4.00 -13.52
C GLY A 48 4.18 -3.94 -13.97
N LEU A 49 4.69 -5.09 -14.42
CA LEU A 49 6.08 -5.25 -14.84
C LEU A 49 6.43 -4.43 -16.10
N GLN A 50 5.44 -4.12 -16.94
CA GLN A 50 5.62 -3.28 -18.14
C GLN A 50 5.25 -1.81 -17.88
N GLN A 51 5.16 -1.40 -16.60
CA GLN A 51 4.73 -0.07 -16.16
C GLN A 51 3.30 0.29 -16.60
N GLU A 52 2.53 -0.69 -17.04
CA GLU A 52 1.12 -0.57 -17.31
C GLU A 52 0.33 -0.47 -16.01
N ARG A 53 -0.75 0.30 -16.01
CA ARG A 53 -1.62 0.41 -14.85
C ARG A 53 -2.49 -0.84 -14.73
N LEU A 54 -2.34 -1.56 -13.63
CA LEU A 54 -3.15 -2.73 -13.33
C LEU A 54 -4.59 -2.33 -12.94
N THR A 55 -5.53 -3.21 -13.22
CA THR A 55 -6.97 -3.01 -13.02
C THR A 55 -7.54 -4.14 -12.15
N ALA A 56 -8.81 -4.05 -11.74
CA ALA A 56 -9.46 -5.05 -10.87
C ALA A 56 -9.43 -6.49 -11.43
N ARG A 57 -9.16 -6.65 -12.74
CA ARG A 57 -9.06 -7.93 -13.43
C ARG A 57 -7.92 -8.81 -12.89
N VAL A 58 -6.84 -8.23 -12.38
CA VAL A 58 -5.69 -9.01 -11.85
C VAL A 58 -5.91 -9.54 -10.43
N GLY A 59 -7.03 -9.21 -9.80
CA GLY A 59 -7.37 -9.75 -8.48
C GLY A 59 -6.51 -9.22 -7.33
N ILE A 60 -6.01 -7.99 -7.45
CA ILE A 60 -5.34 -7.30 -6.34
C ILE A 60 -6.36 -6.42 -5.63
N GLN A 61 -6.26 -6.41 -4.30
CA GLN A 61 -7.01 -5.53 -3.42
C GLN A 61 -6.05 -4.66 -2.62
N VAL A 62 -6.50 -3.47 -2.26
CA VAL A 62 -5.83 -2.57 -1.33
C VAL A 62 -6.52 -2.67 0.01
N GLN A 63 -5.75 -2.94 1.06
CA GLN A 63 -6.19 -2.82 2.43
C GLN A 63 -5.64 -1.54 3.04
N VAL A 64 -6.53 -0.73 3.61
CA VAL A 64 -6.20 0.41 4.43
C VAL A 64 -6.58 0.10 5.87
N THR A 65 -5.65 0.26 6.80
CA THR A 65 -5.85 0.05 8.23
C THR A 65 -5.47 1.29 9.03
N GLY A 66 -6.32 1.72 9.95
CA GLY A 66 -6.10 2.85 10.84
C GLY A 66 -6.64 2.57 12.24
N LYS A 67 -6.74 3.61 13.08
CA LYS A 67 -7.34 3.47 14.42
C LYS A 67 -8.83 3.14 14.29
N ASN A 68 -9.23 1.93 14.68
CA ASN A 68 -10.61 1.42 14.57
C ASN A 68 -11.20 1.49 13.15
N PHE A 69 -10.34 1.47 12.14
CA PHE A 69 -10.72 1.57 10.74
C PHE A 69 -10.00 0.48 9.97
N THR A 70 -10.73 -0.31 9.19
CA THR A 70 -10.15 -1.22 8.20
C THR A 70 -11.09 -1.29 7.02
N GLN A 71 -10.56 -1.03 5.83
CA GLN A 71 -11.34 -1.09 4.60
C GLN A 71 -10.49 -1.74 3.51
N ARG A 72 -11.17 -2.52 2.66
CA ARG A 72 -10.58 -3.12 1.46
C ARG A 72 -11.33 -2.67 0.23
N VAL A 73 -10.60 -2.39 -0.84
CA VAL A 73 -11.16 -2.09 -2.16
C VAL A 73 -10.33 -2.79 -3.24
N PRO A 74 -10.93 -3.24 -4.35
CA PRO A 74 -10.15 -3.69 -5.49
C PRO A 74 -9.30 -2.53 -6.04
N ILE A 75 -8.16 -2.84 -6.67
CA ILE A 75 -7.46 -1.82 -7.46
C ILE A 75 -8.36 -1.45 -8.65
N GLU A 76 -8.64 -0.16 -8.83
CA GLU A 76 -9.51 0.32 -9.91
C GLU A 76 -8.74 1.33 -10.79
N SER A 77 -8.96 1.26 -12.10
CA SER A 77 -8.22 2.05 -13.09
C SER A 77 -8.93 3.29 -13.58
N ASP A 78 -10.25 3.36 -13.38
CA ASP A 78 -11.10 4.25 -14.17
C ASP A 78 -11.18 5.68 -13.59
N SER A 79 -10.69 5.85 -12.35
CA SER A 79 -10.45 7.15 -11.73
C SER A 79 -9.02 7.65 -12.01
N ILE A 80 -8.87 8.97 -12.18
CA ILE A 80 -7.55 9.62 -12.25
C ILE A 80 -6.69 9.31 -11.01
N TYR A 81 -7.33 9.07 -9.86
CA TYR A 81 -6.68 8.73 -8.60
C TYR A 81 -6.53 7.22 -8.36
N GLY A 82 -7.21 6.42 -9.18
CA GLY A 82 -7.29 4.96 -9.06
C GLY A 82 -8.23 4.49 -8.00
N TRP A 83 -7.77 3.58 -7.15
CA TRP A 83 -8.56 3.24 -5.98
C TRP A 83 -8.64 4.48 -5.09
N VAL A 84 -9.77 4.69 -4.42
CA VAL A 84 -9.96 5.79 -3.48
C VAL A 84 -10.73 5.24 -2.27
N ILE A 85 -10.22 5.54 -1.08
CA ILE A 85 -10.89 5.27 0.19
C ILE A 85 -10.97 6.59 0.96
N GLN A 86 -12.20 7.00 1.28
CA GLN A 86 -12.42 8.09 2.23
C GLN A 86 -12.18 7.56 3.65
N VAL A 87 -11.29 8.21 4.39
CA VAL A 87 -10.96 7.87 5.78
C VAL A 87 -11.43 8.93 6.79
N GLY A 88 -11.99 10.03 6.28
CA GLY A 88 -12.61 11.07 7.09
C GLY A 88 -13.42 12.05 6.25
N GLU A 89 -14.36 12.71 6.90
CA GLU A 89 -15.22 13.77 6.30
C GLU A 89 -14.58 15.16 6.39
N ARG A 90 -13.35 15.25 6.90
CA ARG A 90 -12.55 16.47 6.95
C ARG A 90 -11.09 16.15 7.27
N PRO A 91 -10.14 17.02 6.89
CA PRO A 91 -8.74 16.87 7.26
C PRO A 91 -8.54 16.78 8.77
N ARG A 92 -7.85 15.72 9.22
CA ARG A 92 -7.44 15.49 10.60
C ARG A 92 -6.11 14.76 10.63
N ARG A 93 -5.32 15.02 11.67
CA ARG A 93 -4.12 14.23 11.95
C ARG A 93 -4.49 12.77 12.17
N GLY A 94 -3.78 11.87 11.51
CA GLY A 94 -4.05 10.44 11.57
C GLY A 94 -2.97 9.64 10.87
N SER A 95 -2.81 8.38 11.27
CA SER A 95 -1.88 7.44 10.65
C SER A 95 -2.67 6.25 10.10
N TYR A 96 -2.37 5.89 8.86
CA TYR A 96 -2.97 4.78 8.15
C TYR A 96 -1.88 3.89 7.57
N ARG A 97 -2.14 2.60 7.43
CA ARG A 97 -1.28 1.62 6.79
C ARG A 97 -1.96 1.14 5.51
N VAL A 98 -1.24 1.15 4.40
CA VAL A 98 -1.71 0.70 3.09
C VAL A 98 -0.92 -0.54 2.69
N GLN A 99 -1.61 -1.59 2.25
CA GLN A 99 -0.99 -2.84 1.82
C GLN A 99 -1.77 -3.47 0.67
N LEU A 100 -1.05 -4.14 -0.25
CA LEU A 100 -1.67 -4.91 -1.32
C LEU A 100 -1.88 -6.37 -0.89
N LEU A 101 -3.02 -6.91 -1.28
CA LEU A 101 -3.44 -8.29 -1.04
C LEU A 101 -3.90 -8.94 -2.36
N SER A 102 -3.78 -10.27 -2.48
CA SER A 102 -4.52 -11.02 -3.50
C SER A 102 -6.00 -11.17 -3.12
N ARG A 103 -6.81 -11.78 -3.99
CA ARG A 103 -8.21 -12.13 -3.66
C ARG A 103 -8.33 -13.14 -2.52
N GLU A 104 -7.29 -13.94 -2.31
CA GLU A 104 -7.15 -14.98 -1.29
C GLU A 104 -6.44 -14.46 -0.03
N ASP A 105 -6.36 -13.14 0.15
CA ASP A 105 -5.74 -12.49 1.31
C ASP A 105 -4.23 -12.75 1.48
N VAL A 106 -3.54 -13.12 0.41
CA VAL A 106 -2.07 -13.22 0.42
C VAL A 106 -1.47 -11.82 0.39
N ILE A 107 -0.53 -11.53 1.29
CA ILE A 107 0.17 -10.24 1.32
C ILE A 107 1.12 -10.11 0.12
N LEU A 108 0.88 -9.09 -0.71
CA LEU A 108 1.62 -8.82 -1.94
C LEU A 108 2.58 -7.64 -1.86
N SER A 109 2.53 -6.84 -0.79
CA SER A 109 3.44 -5.70 -0.57
C SER A 109 3.81 -5.52 0.91
N PRO A 110 4.91 -4.80 1.21
CA PRO A 110 5.10 -4.22 2.54
C PRO A 110 3.94 -3.28 2.89
N ALA A 111 3.67 -3.12 4.19
CA ALA A 111 2.74 -2.12 4.67
C ALA A 111 3.39 -0.72 4.64
N VAL A 112 2.77 0.22 3.93
CA VAL A 112 3.21 1.61 3.81
C VAL A 112 2.46 2.47 4.81
N THR A 113 3.17 3.22 5.65
CA THR A 113 2.53 4.13 6.61
C THR A 113 2.35 5.52 6.00
N VAL A 114 1.12 6.01 6.01
CA VAL A 114 0.75 7.36 5.59
C VAL A 114 0.31 8.16 6.82
N GLN A 115 0.88 9.35 6.99
CA GLN A 115 0.55 10.26 8.08
C GLN A 115 -0.04 11.55 7.51
N PHE A 116 -1.29 11.85 7.89
CA PHE A 116 -1.92 13.13 7.58
C PHE A 116 -1.56 14.16 8.65
N ASP A 117 -1.31 15.39 8.21
CA ASP A 117 -1.04 16.55 9.06
C ASP A 117 -2.31 17.32 9.47
N GLY A 118 -3.45 16.99 8.84
CA GLY A 118 -4.74 17.66 9.02
C GLY A 118 -4.91 18.91 8.18
N ASN A 119 -4.15 19.05 7.09
CA ASN A 119 -4.24 20.19 6.17
C ASN A 119 -5.16 19.90 4.98
N CYS A 120 -6.05 20.85 4.64
CA CYS A 120 -6.94 20.73 3.50
C CYS A 120 -6.21 20.71 2.15
N GLU A 121 -5.07 21.40 2.03
CA GLU A 121 -4.23 21.35 0.81
C GLU A 121 -3.54 19.99 0.60
N ARG A 122 -3.60 19.09 1.59
CA ARG A 122 -2.92 17.79 1.63
C ARG A 122 -3.85 16.69 2.15
N ASN A 123 -5.12 16.77 1.80
CA ASN A 123 -6.17 15.89 2.31
C ASN A 123 -6.38 14.60 1.50
N LEU A 124 -5.74 14.48 0.33
CA LEU A 124 -5.64 13.23 -0.41
C LEU A 124 -4.18 12.75 -0.39
N ALA A 125 -3.95 11.52 0.05
CA ALA A 125 -2.65 10.86 -0.06
C ALA A 125 -2.71 9.77 -1.13
N GLN A 126 -1.96 9.94 -2.21
CA GLN A 126 -1.85 8.95 -3.27
C GLN A 126 -0.63 8.05 -3.01
N VAL A 127 -0.85 6.74 -2.91
CA VAL A 127 0.14 5.70 -2.62
C VAL A 127 0.22 4.76 -3.81
N ASP A 128 1.23 4.96 -4.64
CA ASP A 128 1.42 4.17 -5.85
C ASP A 128 2.37 3.00 -5.58
N PHE A 129 2.05 1.83 -6.11
CA PHE A 129 2.89 0.63 -6.03
C PHE A 129 3.35 0.20 -7.42
N THR A 130 4.50 -0.44 -7.51
CA THR A 130 5.01 -1.04 -8.74
C THR A 130 5.41 -2.49 -8.51
N GLN A 131 5.10 -3.33 -9.49
CA GLN A 131 5.49 -4.73 -9.50
C GLN A 131 6.96 -4.87 -9.87
N ILE A 132 7.69 -5.68 -9.11
CA ILE A 132 9.11 -5.98 -9.35
C ILE A 132 9.36 -7.45 -9.69
N ARG A 133 8.36 -8.31 -9.48
CA ARG A 133 8.36 -9.72 -9.91
C ARG A 133 6.93 -10.27 -10.02
N PRO A 134 6.71 -11.41 -10.69
CA PRO A 134 5.42 -12.10 -10.71
C PRO A 134 4.90 -12.46 -9.30
N PHE A 135 3.57 -12.58 -9.15
CA PHE A 135 2.86 -12.96 -7.93
C PHE A 135 1.83 -14.05 -8.18
#